data_AF-A0AAP8KTU7-F1
#
_entry.id   AF-A0AAP8KTU7-F1
#
_cell.length_a   1.000
_cell.length_b   1.000
_cell.length_c   1.000
_cell.angle_alpha   90.00
_cell.angle_beta   90.00
_cell.angle_gamma   90.00
#
_symmetry.space_group_name_H-M   'P 1'
#
loop_
_entity.id
_entity.type
_entity.pdbx_description
1 polymer ?
#
loop_
_entity_poly.entity_id
_entity_poly.type
_entity_poly.pdbx_seq_one_letter_code
_entity_poly.pdbx_strand_id
1 'polypeptide(L)' 'MRISTNVLSMNAKLALYKNEQSINFGMERLATGKKLNAASDNPANVTIVTRMRDLAVRFAISANSFE' A
#
# COMPACT_ATOMS: atom_id res chain seq x y z
N MET A 1 -33.57 27.25 8.77
CA MET A 1 -32.66 26.08 8.66
C MET A 1 -32.82 25.53 7.24
N ARG A 2 -31.80 25.64 6.37
CA ARG A 2 -31.95 25.22 4.96
C ARG A 2 -31.95 23.68 4.90
N ILE A 3 -33.05 23.13 4.41
CA ILE A 3 -33.30 21.70 4.15
C ILE A 3 -32.40 21.15 3.01
N SER A 4 -31.60 22.01 2.36
CA SER A 4 -30.89 21.68 1.11
C SER A 4 -29.59 20.88 1.26
N THR A 5 -28.96 20.82 2.43
CA THR A 5 -27.74 20.01 2.65
C THR A 5 -27.68 19.54 4.10
N ASN A 6 -27.89 18.24 4.31
CA ASN A 6 -27.73 17.61 5.62
C ASN A 6 -26.24 17.43 5.91
N VAL A 7 -25.64 18.42 6.56
CA VAL A 7 -24.21 18.45 6.93
C VAL A 7 -23.80 17.22 7.74
N LEU A 8 -24.67 16.72 8.63
CA LEU A 8 -24.41 15.51 9.40
C LEU A 8 -24.29 14.27 8.50
N SER A 9 -25.19 14.13 7.52
CA SER A 9 -25.12 13.04 6.54
C SER A 9 -23.89 13.14 5.64
N MET A 10 -23.46 14.36 5.30
CA MET A 10 -22.27 14.58 4.49
C MET A 10 -20.99 14.22 5.27
N ASN A 11 -20.93 14.58 6.54
CA ASN A 11 -19.83 14.18 7.43
C ASN A 11 -19.79 12.66 7.63
N ALA A 12 -20.94 12.01 7.80
CA ALA A 12 -21.03 10.56 7.88
C ALA A 12 -20.53 9.90 6.59
N LYS A 13 -20.94 10.40 5.41
CA LYS A 13 -20.45 9.89 4.10
C LYS A 13 -18.94 10.07 3.94
N LEU A 14 -18.40 11.22 4.33
CA LEU A 14 -16.96 11.46 4.29
C LEU A 14 -16.19 10.53 5.23
N ALA A 15 -16.72 10.25 6.42
CA ALA A 15 -16.14 9.30 7.36
C ALA A 15 -16.18 7.87 6.82
N LEU A 16 -17.31 7.46 6.23
CA LEU A 16 -17.46 6.15 5.58
C LEU A 16 -16.47 6.00 4.42
N TYR A 17 -16.37 7.00 3.54
CA TYR A 17 -15.43 6.98 2.42
C TYR A 17 -13.97 6.82 2.88
N LYS A 18 -13.56 7.55 3.93
CA LYS A 18 -12.23 7.38 4.54
C LYS A 18 -12.04 6.00 5.15
N ASN A 19 -13.08 5.45 5.78
CA ASN A 19 -13.05 4.12 6.37
C ASN A 19 -12.89 3.04 5.30
N GLU A 20 -13.67 3.11 4.22
CA GLU A 20 -13.57 2.22 3.06
C GLU A 20 -12.17 2.25 2.44
N GLN A 21 -11.58 3.44 2.26
CA GLN A 21 -10.19 3.56 1.78
C GLN A 21 -9.21 2.83 2.72
N SER A 22 -9.30 3.07 4.02
CA SER A 22 -8.44 2.41 5.01
C SER A 22 -8.61 0.89 5.02
N ILE A 23 -9.85 0.40 4.91
CA ILE A 23 -10.16 -1.03 4.80
C ILE A 23 -9.54 -1.61 3.52
N ASN A 24 -9.66 -0.91 2.38
CA ASN A 24 -9.08 -1.38 1.12
C ASN A 24 -7.56 -1.51 1.20
N PHE A 25 -6.86 -0.53 1.80
CA PHE A 25 -5.42 -0.63 2.04
C PHE A 25 -5.05 -1.78 2.98
N GLY A 26 -5.83 -1.99 4.04
CA GLY A 26 -5.65 -3.12 4.96
C GLY A 26 -5.83 -4.46 4.24
N MET A 27 -6.90 -4.59 3.45
CA MET A 27 -7.20 -5.75 2.63
C MET A 27 -6.09 -6.04 1.61
N GLU A 28 -5.55 -5.03 0.94
CA GLU A 28 -4.43 -5.19 0.00
C GLU A 28 -3.19 -5.75 0.70
N ARG A 29 -2.85 -5.24 1.89
CA ARG A 29 -1.72 -5.73 2.71
C ARG A 29 -1.94 -7.15 3.23
N LEU A 30 -3.17 -7.49 3.63
CA LEU A 30 -3.52 -8.85 4.05
C LEU A 30 -3.43 -9.83 2.87
N ALA A 31 -3.99 -9.47 1.70
CA ALA A 31 -4.02 -10.34 0.52
C ALA A 31 -2.62 -10.61 -0.05
N THR A 32 -1.76 -9.60 -0.07
CA THR A 32 -0.37 -9.72 -0.56
C THR A 32 0.59 -10.27 0.50
N GLY A 33 0.21 -10.24 1.78
CA GLY A 33 1.07 -10.52 2.92
C GLY A 33 2.24 -9.54 3.08
N LYS A 34 2.26 -8.44 2.32
CA LYS A 34 3.36 -7.48 2.26
C LYS A 34 2.92 -6.18 2.92
N LYS A 35 3.79 -5.66 3.79
CA LYS A 35 3.61 -4.34 4.43
C LYS A 35 3.69 -3.18 3.41
N LEU A 36 4.38 -3.40 2.30
CA LEU A 36 4.61 -2.44 1.22
C LEU A 36 4.12 -3.06 -0.09
N ASN A 37 3.05 -2.48 -0.66
CA ASN A 37 2.43 -2.95 -1.90
C ASN A 37 2.51 -1.94 -3.03
N ALA A 38 2.25 -0.68 -2.74
CA ALA A 38 2.26 0.39 -3.73
C ALA A 38 3.42 1.37 -3.51
N ALA A 39 4.04 1.80 -4.62
CA ALA A 39 5.05 2.87 -4.61
C ALA A 39 4.46 4.25 -4.29
N SER A 40 3.13 4.41 -4.42
CA SER A 40 2.41 5.63 -4.03
C SER A 40 2.47 5.89 -2.53
N ASP A 41 2.43 4.85 -1.71
CA ASP A 41 2.38 4.99 -0.24
C ASP A 41 3.75 5.37 0.33
N ASN A 42 4.83 4.83 -0.25
CA ASN A 42 6.20 5.15 0.15
C ASN A 42 7.20 4.81 -0.98
N PRO A 43 7.48 5.75 -1.89
CA PRO A 43 8.32 5.48 -3.06
C PRO A 43 9.78 5.21 -2.66
N ALA A 44 10.27 5.82 -1.58
CA ALA A 44 11.62 5.59 -1.07
C ALA A 44 11.80 4.15 -0.56
N ASN A 45 10.87 3.68 0.27
CA ASN A 45 10.92 2.32 0.81
C ASN A 45 10.74 1.25 -0.27
N VAL A 46 9.84 1.46 -1.24
CA VAL A 46 9.70 0.53 -2.39
C VAL A 46 10.99 0.48 -3.19
N THR A 47 11.63 1.62 -3.45
CA THR A 47 12.91 1.67 -4.19
C THR A 47 14.01 0.88 -3.48
N ILE A 48 14.13 1.04 -2.14
CA ILE A 48 15.12 0.31 -1.34
C ILE A 48 14.85 -1.20 -1.38
N VAL A 49 13.60 -1.62 -1.15
CA VAL A 49 13.23 -3.05 -1.16
C VAL A 49 13.48 -3.68 -2.54
N THR A 50 13.17 -2.98 -3.63
CA THR A 50 13.45 -3.44 -4.99
C THR A 50 14.94 -3.60 -5.23
N ARG A 51 15.77 -2.63 -4.83
CA ARG A 51 17.23 -2.76 -4.92
C ARG A 51 17.77 -3.93 -4.11
N MET A 52 17.28 -4.13 -2.89
CA MET A 52 17.71 -5.26 -2.05
C MET A 52 17.33 -6.61 -2.66
N ARG A 53 16.12 -6.73 -3.25
CA ARG A 53 15.72 -7.93 -3.99
C ARG A 53 16.62 -8.20 -5.19
N ASP A 54 16.92 -7.18 -5.98
CA ASP A 54 17.82 -7.30 -7.14
C ASP A 54 19.22 -7.78 -6.72
N LEU A 55 19.78 -7.16 -5.67
CA LEU A 55 21.07 -7.60 -5.11
C LEU A 55 21.05 -9.06 -4.64
N ALA A 56 19.97 -9.49 -3.97
CA ALA A 56 19.83 -10.87 -3.51
C ALA A 56 19.76 -11.88 -4.67
N VAL A 57 19.02 -11.55 -5.73
CA VAL A 57 18.95 -12.38 -6.94
C VAL A 57 20.32 -12.47 -7.61
N ARG A 58 21.01 -11.34 -7.76
CA ARG A 58 22.36 -11.30 -8.35
C ARG A 58 23.36 -12.12 -7.54
N PHE A 59 23.27 -12.06 -6.21
CA PHE A 59 24.09 -12.89 -5.33
C PHE A 59 23.82 -14.40 -5.55
N ALA A 60 22.54 -14.81 -5.60
CA ALA A 60 22.18 -16.20 -5.85
C ALA A 60 22.68 -16.71 -7.21
N ILE A 61 22.58 -15.89 -8.26
CA ILE A 61 23.12 -16.21 -9.59
C ILE A 61 24.64 -16.39 -9.50
N SER A 62 25.35 -15.45 -8.85
CA SER A 62 26.81 -15.54 -8.71
C SER A 62 27.24 -16.79 -7.96
N ALA A 63 26.51 -17.18 -6.91
CA ALA A 63 26.78 -18.38 -6.14
C ALA A 63 26.64 -19.66 -6.98
N ASN A 64 25.63 -19.73 -7.85
CA ASN A 64 25.42 -20.88 -8.73
C ASN A 64 26.41 -20.97 -9.90
N SER A 65 27.11 -19.88 -10.24
CA SER A 65 28.13 -19.86 -11.29
C SER A 65 29.55 -20.22 -10.81
N PHE A 66 29.73 -20.52 -9.52
CA PHE A 66 30.98 -21.02 -8.94
C PHE A 66 30.97 -22.55 -8.66
N GLU A 67 29.86 -23.25 -8.91
CA GLU A 67 29.81 -24.71 -9.10
C GLU A 67 29.92 -25.07 -10.59
#